data_AF-A0A1G0VMA5-F1
#
_entry.id   AF-A0A1G0VMA5-F1
#
_cell.length_a   1.000
_cell.length_b   1.000
_cell.length_c   1.000
_cell.angle_alpha   90.00
_cell.angle_beta   90.00
_cell.angle_gamma   90.00
#
_symmetry.space_group_name_H-M   'P 1'
#
loop_
_entity.id
_entity.type
_entity.pdbx_description
1 polymer ?
#
loop_
_entity_poly.entity_id
_entity_poly.type
_entity_poly.pdbx_seq_one_letter_code
_entity_poly.pdbx_strand_id
1 'polypeptide(L)'
;YSWPAQVNKLLVEGGHDLILSIGQVVPHEVVGMANYNKNIFIGTGGKEGINKSHFLGAVYGMERMMGRADTPVRRVLNYASENFAKHMPIIYVLTVVDKDDKGNLVVRGLFIGDDHECFNKASELSLKVNFEMLNKPLNKVIVYLDPSEYKSTWLGNKSVYRTRMAIADGGELIVLAPGLKEFGEDKTIDGLIRKYGYVTTPEVLKFVDENEDLKNNLSAAAHLIHGSSENRFTITYCPGYLTKEEIESVNFKYADLNLMLQKYNPELLSDGFNRLPDGEEIFFISNPALGLWAHKDRFNN
;
A
#
# COMPACT_ATOMS: atom_id res chain seq x y z
N TYR A 1 17.17 10.39 10.67
CA TYR A 1 17.39 11.64 9.90
C TYR A 1 16.38 12.70 10.33
N SER A 2 16.60 13.98 10.03
CA SER A 2 15.61 15.05 10.22
C SER A 2 14.46 14.91 9.21
N TRP A 3 13.23 15.25 9.60
CA TRP A 3 12.06 15.29 8.71
C TRP A 3 11.51 16.72 8.65
N PRO A 4 11.37 17.33 7.45
CA PRO A 4 10.96 18.72 7.34
C PRO A 4 9.43 18.87 7.39
N ALA A 5 8.92 19.67 8.34
CA ALA A 5 7.50 20.04 8.44
C ALA A 5 7.12 21.12 7.40
N GLN A 6 7.16 20.72 6.13
CA GLN A 6 6.82 21.57 4.99
C GLN A 6 5.36 21.37 4.57
N VAL A 7 4.70 22.46 4.20
CA VAL A 7 3.36 22.49 3.62
C VAL A 7 3.32 23.51 2.48
N ASN A 8 2.27 23.49 1.67
CA ASN A 8 2.09 24.48 0.62
C ASN A 8 1.93 25.89 1.22
N LYS A 9 2.60 26.89 0.64
CA LYS A 9 2.57 28.28 1.11
C LYS A 9 1.15 28.83 1.27
N LEU A 10 0.21 28.40 0.43
CA LEU A 10 -1.18 28.84 0.51
C LEU A 10 -1.80 28.58 1.89
N LEU A 11 -1.48 27.46 2.55
CA LEU A 11 -2.04 27.15 3.88
C LEU A 11 -1.59 28.13 4.97
N VAL A 12 -0.40 28.72 4.81
CA VAL A 12 0.24 29.56 5.84
C VAL A 12 0.13 31.05 5.49
N GLU A 13 0.32 31.39 4.22
CA GLU A 13 0.37 32.76 3.70
C GLU A 13 -0.95 33.20 3.07
N GLY A 14 -1.94 32.30 2.95
CA GLY A 14 -3.21 32.56 2.28
C GLY A 14 -4.21 33.43 3.04
N GLY A 15 -3.94 33.76 4.31
CA GLY A 15 -4.83 34.59 5.14
C GLY A 15 -6.19 33.95 5.41
N HIS A 16 -6.24 32.62 5.56
CA HIS A 16 -7.48 31.88 5.75
C HIS A 16 -8.01 32.01 7.18
N ASP A 17 -9.30 32.34 7.31
CA ASP A 17 -10.02 32.24 8.59
C ASP A 17 -10.41 30.79 8.94
N LEU A 18 -10.47 29.91 7.93
CA LEU A 18 -10.82 28.50 8.06
C LEU A 18 -10.22 27.67 6.92
N ILE A 19 -9.68 26.49 7.24
CA ILE A 19 -9.17 25.50 6.29
C ILE A 19 -9.94 24.20 6.49
N LEU A 20 -10.64 23.72 5.46
CA LEU A 20 -11.34 22.44 5.49
C LEU A 20 -10.50 21.35 4.81
N SER A 21 -10.05 20.36 5.59
CA SER A 21 -9.38 19.18 5.06
C SER A 21 -10.39 18.04 4.89
N ILE A 22 -10.82 17.81 3.65
CA ILE A 22 -11.86 16.84 3.32
C ILE A 22 -11.23 15.58 2.72
N GLY A 23 -11.64 14.40 3.18
CA GLY A 23 -11.40 13.16 2.43
C GLY A 23 -11.68 11.89 3.22
N GLN A 24 -11.34 10.77 2.60
CA GLN A 24 -11.57 9.43 3.17
C GLN A 24 -10.48 9.00 4.16
N VAL A 25 -10.88 8.44 5.30
CA VAL A 25 -10.05 7.61 6.18
C VAL A 25 -10.17 6.17 5.72
N VAL A 26 -9.03 5.59 5.35
CA VAL A 26 -8.91 4.23 4.79
C VAL A 26 -7.54 3.66 5.19
N PRO A 27 -7.38 2.35 5.38
CA PRO A 27 -6.07 1.77 5.66
C PRO A 27 -5.04 2.10 4.56
N HIS A 28 -3.82 2.41 4.98
CA HIS A 28 -2.80 2.99 4.11
C HIS A 28 -1.41 2.45 4.44
N GLU A 29 -0.67 2.06 3.40
CA GLU A 29 0.61 1.36 3.48
C GLU A 29 1.77 2.16 4.08
N VAL A 30 1.73 3.49 3.98
CA VAL A 30 2.75 4.40 4.51
C VAL A 30 2.51 4.87 5.95
N VAL A 31 1.25 5.12 6.33
CA VAL A 31 0.90 5.83 7.58
C VAL A 31 -0.01 5.04 8.52
N GLY A 32 -0.40 3.82 8.12
CA GLY A 32 -1.37 2.97 8.80
C GLY A 32 -2.82 3.29 8.42
N MET A 33 -3.28 4.50 8.70
CA MET A 33 -4.58 5.02 8.29
C MET A 33 -4.40 6.34 7.55
N ALA A 34 -5.01 6.51 6.37
CA ALA A 34 -4.91 7.71 5.54
C ALA A 34 -5.53 8.96 6.20
N ASN A 35 -5.46 10.11 5.52
CA ASN A 35 -6.11 11.36 5.93
C ASN A 35 -5.57 12.02 7.21
N TYR A 36 -6.34 12.96 7.75
CA TYR A 36 -6.01 13.79 8.90
C TYR A 36 -4.72 14.57 8.63
N ASN A 37 -3.77 14.61 9.58
CA ASN A 37 -2.46 15.26 9.39
C ASN A 37 -1.69 14.81 8.14
N LYS A 38 -1.98 13.64 7.55
CA LYS A 38 -1.43 13.22 6.25
C LYS A 38 -1.79 14.20 5.13
N ASN A 39 -3.04 14.66 5.07
CA ASN A 39 -3.48 15.54 4.00
C ASN A 39 -2.74 16.88 4.04
N ILE A 40 -2.41 17.36 5.24
CA ILE A 40 -1.66 18.59 5.45
C ILE A 40 -0.19 18.38 5.09
N PHE A 41 0.48 17.47 5.79
CA PHE A 41 1.95 17.38 5.78
C PHE A 41 2.54 16.50 4.67
N ILE A 42 1.75 15.60 4.09
CA ILE A 42 2.15 14.79 2.93
C ILE A 42 1.39 15.26 1.70
N GLY A 43 0.07 15.41 1.80
CA GLY A 43 -0.78 15.83 0.68
C GLY A 43 -0.45 17.21 0.14
N THR A 44 0.01 18.12 1.00
CA THR A 44 0.51 19.44 0.58
C THR A 44 2.00 19.65 0.90
N GLY A 45 2.69 18.57 1.27
CA GLY A 45 4.08 18.61 1.71
C GLY A 45 5.10 18.74 0.59
N GLY A 46 6.36 19.00 0.97
CA GLY A 46 7.49 19.02 0.05
C GLY A 46 8.02 17.61 -0.27
N LYS A 47 8.70 17.47 -1.43
CA LYS A 47 9.29 16.21 -1.90
C LYS A 47 10.15 15.50 -0.83
N GLU A 48 10.94 16.26 -0.07
CA GLU A 48 11.80 15.69 0.98
C GLU A 48 10.98 15.06 2.12
N GLY A 49 9.97 15.77 2.64
CA GLY A 49 9.08 15.26 3.68
C GLY A 49 8.29 14.04 3.21
N ILE A 50 7.83 14.04 1.95
CA ILE A 50 7.16 12.91 1.32
C ILE A 50 8.10 11.71 1.28
N ASN A 51 9.28 11.83 0.66
CA ASN A 51 10.22 10.72 0.51
C ASN A 51 10.67 10.12 1.85
N LYS A 52 10.98 10.98 2.83
CA LYS A 52 11.40 10.56 4.17
C LYS A 52 10.27 9.87 4.95
N SER A 53 9.04 10.40 4.91
CA SER A 53 7.91 9.76 5.60
C SER A 53 7.56 8.39 5.00
N HIS A 54 7.65 8.23 3.67
CA HIS A 54 7.45 6.93 3.00
C HIS A 54 8.49 5.91 3.45
N PHE A 55 9.75 6.31 3.48
CA PHE A 55 10.83 5.42 3.91
C PHE A 55 10.76 5.07 5.41
N LEU A 56 10.41 6.04 6.26
CA LEU A 56 10.16 5.77 7.69
C LEU A 56 9.05 4.72 7.87
N GLY A 57 7.96 4.85 7.12
CA GLY A 57 6.89 3.86 7.09
C GLY A 57 7.44 2.50 6.68
N ALA A 58 8.01 2.41 5.48
CA ALA A 58 8.56 1.17 4.95
C ALA A 58 9.47 0.43 5.94
N VAL A 59 10.43 1.13 6.55
CA VAL A 59 11.38 0.54 7.52
C VAL A 59 10.70 0.08 8.81
N TYR A 60 9.65 0.76 9.28
CA TYR A 60 8.89 0.30 10.45
C TYR A 60 8.17 -1.03 10.21
N GLY A 61 7.80 -1.28 8.95
CA GLY A 61 7.22 -2.55 8.49
C GLY A 61 5.71 -2.48 8.35
N MET A 62 5.22 -2.79 7.14
CA MET A 62 3.82 -2.64 6.78
C MET A 62 2.85 -3.40 7.68
N GLU A 63 3.19 -4.65 8.04
CA GLU A 63 2.30 -5.49 8.85
C GLU A 63 2.10 -4.97 10.28
N ARG A 64 3.06 -4.16 10.74
CA ARG A 64 2.99 -3.49 12.04
C ARG A 64 2.22 -2.18 11.99
N MET A 65 1.97 -1.61 10.82
CA MET A 65 1.33 -0.30 10.69
C MET A 65 -0.04 -0.33 10.03
N MET A 66 -0.24 -1.20 9.03
CA MET A 66 -1.42 -1.18 8.16
C MET A 66 -2.69 -1.25 8.99
N GLY A 67 -3.61 -0.30 8.78
CA GLY A 67 -4.86 -0.22 9.51
C GLY A 67 -4.76 0.28 10.97
N ARG A 68 -3.58 0.73 11.43
CA ARG A 68 -3.41 1.29 12.77
C ARG A 68 -3.37 2.81 12.72
N ALA A 69 -4.11 3.47 13.61
CA ALA A 69 -4.14 4.92 13.70
C ALA A 69 -2.83 5.49 14.29
N ASP A 70 -2.20 4.78 15.23
CA ASP A 70 -0.94 5.18 15.84
C ASP A 70 0.25 4.44 15.22
N THR A 71 1.08 5.19 14.48
CA THR A 71 2.27 4.69 13.79
C THR A 71 3.40 5.70 13.92
N PRO A 72 4.68 5.31 13.76
CA PRO A 72 5.79 6.27 13.83
C PRO A 72 5.64 7.44 12.85
N VAL A 73 5.18 7.18 11.62
CA VAL A 73 4.92 8.24 10.66
C VAL A 73 3.80 9.15 11.16
N ARG A 74 2.68 8.60 11.66
CA ARG A 74 1.60 9.42 12.24
C ARG A 74 2.09 10.30 13.39
N ARG A 75 2.91 9.76 14.30
CA ARG A 75 3.50 10.50 15.42
C ARG A 75 4.34 11.68 14.94
N VAL A 76 5.13 11.51 13.87
CA VAL A 76 5.88 12.62 13.25
C VAL A 76 4.95 13.70 12.70
N LEU A 77 3.89 13.32 11.99
CA LEU A 77 2.94 14.29 11.42
C LEU A 77 2.14 15.01 12.53
N ASN A 78 1.77 14.29 13.58
CA ASN A 78 1.08 14.84 14.75
C ASN A 78 1.98 15.82 15.49
N TYR A 79 3.25 15.48 15.71
CA TYR A 79 4.24 16.39 16.27
C TYR A 79 4.37 17.66 15.43
N ALA A 80 4.41 17.53 14.10
CA ALA A 80 4.48 18.69 13.21
C ALA A 80 3.23 19.57 13.34
N SER A 81 2.05 18.94 13.45
CA SER A 81 0.78 19.64 13.69
C SER A 81 0.82 20.47 14.97
N GLU A 82 1.19 19.82 16.08
CA GLU A 82 1.17 20.39 17.42
C GLU A 82 2.23 21.46 17.68
N ASN A 83 3.33 21.45 16.92
CA ASN A 83 4.46 22.35 17.17
C ASN A 83 4.62 23.45 16.11
N PHE A 84 4.19 23.20 14.87
CA PHE A 84 4.41 24.14 13.76
C PHE A 84 3.13 24.63 13.10
N ALA A 85 1.99 23.96 13.29
CA ALA A 85 0.75 24.24 12.56
C ALA A 85 -0.43 24.66 13.44
N LYS A 86 -0.27 24.77 14.77
CA LYS A 86 -1.35 25.18 15.70
C LYS A 86 -2.03 26.51 15.34
N HIS A 87 -1.34 27.39 14.63
CA HIS A 87 -1.87 28.68 14.22
C HIS A 87 -2.78 28.59 12.97
N MET A 88 -2.79 27.46 12.25
CA MET A 88 -3.65 27.25 11.09
C MET A 88 -5.05 26.78 11.55
N PRO A 89 -6.14 27.43 11.11
CA PRO A 89 -7.49 27.11 11.55
C PRO A 89 -8.06 25.90 10.78
N ILE A 90 -7.54 24.70 11.04
CA ILE A 90 -7.87 23.49 10.28
C ILE A 90 -9.03 22.73 10.95
N ILE A 91 -10.06 22.42 10.17
CA ILE A 91 -11.10 21.44 10.52
C ILE A 91 -11.01 20.26 9.54
N TYR A 92 -10.99 19.05 10.09
CA TYR A 92 -11.01 17.83 9.30
C TYR A 92 -12.45 17.36 9.09
N VAL A 93 -12.75 17.01 7.84
CA VAL A 93 -14.01 16.37 7.42
C VAL A 93 -13.66 14.98 6.93
N LEU A 94 -13.70 14.02 7.85
CA LEU A 94 -13.24 12.66 7.66
C LEU A 94 -14.41 11.77 7.26
N THR A 95 -14.39 11.27 6.03
CA THR A 95 -15.37 10.29 5.56
C THR A 95 -14.83 8.87 5.73
N VAL A 96 -15.68 7.92 6.09
CA VAL A 96 -15.40 6.50 5.93
C VAL A 96 -16.35 5.99 4.85
N VAL A 97 -15.80 5.49 3.76
CA VAL A 97 -16.56 5.05 2.58
C VAL A 97 -16.27 3.57 2.35
N ASP A 98 -17.30 2.81 2.02
CA ASP A 98 -17.21 1.39 1.69
C ASP A 98 -18.38 0.99 0.77
N LYS A 99 -18.32 -0.20 0.15
CA LYS A 99 -19.41 -0.72 -0.70
C LYS A 99 -20.55 -1.30 0.14
N ASP A 100 -21.80 -1.08 -0.27
CA ASP A 100 -22.97 -1.79 0.27
C ASP A 100 -23.14 -3.20 -0.31
N ASP A 101 -24.16 -3.93 0.18
CA ASP A 101 -24.48 -5.29 -0.27
C ASP A 101 -24.80 -5.37 -1.78
N LYS A 102 -25.06 -4.22 -2.41
CA LYS A 102 -25.31 -4.08 -3.86
C LYS A 102 -24.07 -3.61 -4.62
N GLY A 103 -22.93 -3.45 -3.94
CA GLY A 103 -21.66 -2.99 -4.52
C GLY A 103 -21.53 -1.48 -4.70
N ASN A 104 -22.49 -0.67 -4.26
CA ASN A 104 -22.45 0.79 -4.41
C ASN A 104 -21.60 1.43 -3.31
N LEU A 105 -20.77 2.41 -3.67
CA LEU A 105 -20.02 3.20 -2.70
C LEU A 105 -20.97 4.05 -1.85
N VAL A 106 -20.87 3.93 -0.53
CA VAL A 106 -21.69 4.67 0.43
C VAL A 106 -20.86 5.17 1.60
N VAL A 107 -21.28 6.30 2.17
CA VAL A 107 -20.65 6.87 3.37
C VAL A 107 -21.11 6.06 4.58
N ARG A 108 -20.18 5.32 5.20
CA ARG A 108 -20.38 4.57 6.44
C ARG A 108 -20.29 5.46 7.68
N GLY A 109 -19.52 6.54 7.60
CA GLY A 109 -19.39 7.50 8.68
C GLY A 109 -18.84 8.84 8.21
N LEU A 110 -19.21 9.89 8.95
CA LEU A 110 -18.73 11.26 8.77
C LEU A 110 -18.32 11.77 10.14
N PHE A 111 -17.05 12.13 10.29
CA PHE A 111 -16.47 12.65 11.52
C PHE A 111 -15.88 14.03 11.22
N ILE A 112 -16.31 15.04 11.98
CA ILE A 112 -15.88 16.42 11.79
C ILE A 112 -15.30 16.92 13.10
N GLY A 113 -14.07 17.42 13.06
CA GLY A 113 -13.35 17.92 14.24
C GLY A 113 -11.91 18.30 13.90
N ASP A 114 -11.18 18.75 14.91
CA ASP A 114 -9.80 19.24 14.81
C ASP A 114 -8.81 18.42 15.68
N ASP A 115 -9.30 17.42 16.42
CA ASP A 115 -8.52 16.67 17.39
C ASP A 115 -8.17 15.23 16.96
N HIS A 116 -7.34 14.58 17.77
CA HIS A 116 -6.95 13.19 17.56
C HIS A 116 -8.12 12.22 17.78
N GLU A 117 -9.08 12.56 18.64
CA GLU A 117 -10.24 11.70 18.92
C GLU A 117 -11.12 11.54 17.68
N CYS A 118 -11.35 12.63 16.93
CA CYS A 118 -12.05 12.63 15.64
C CYS A 118 -11.40 11.64 14.66
N PHE A 119 -10.07 11.70 14.51
CA PHE A 119 -9.32 10.79 13.65
C PHE A 119 -9.36 9.33 14.14
N ASN A 120 -9.25 9.11 15.45
CA ASN A 120 -9.28 7.76 16.03
C ASN A 120 -10.65 7.10 15.81
N LYS A 121 -11.76 7.82 16.04
CA LYS A 121 -13.11 7.31 15.79
C LYS A 121 -13.34 6.95 14.32
N ALA A 122 -12.88 7.80 13.39
CA ALA A 122 -12.94 7.50 11.97
C ALA A 122 -12.08 6.27 11.59
N SER A 123 -10.90 6.15 12.18
CA SER A 123 -9.99 5.02 11.97
C SER A 123 -10.55 3.71 12.51
N GLU A 124 -11.19 3.72 13.68
CA GLU A 124 -11.87 2.55 14.25
C GLU A 124 -13.01 2.06 13.38
N LEU A 125 -13.82 2.97 12.83
CA LEU A 125 -14.86 2.58 11.88
C LEU A 125 -14.25 2.04 10.59
N SER A 126 -13.24 2.73 10.06
CA SER A 126 -12.54 2.30 8.84
C SER A 126 -11.93 0.91 8.98
N LEU A 127 -11.33 0.57 10.13
CA LEU A 127 -10.81 -0.78 10.40
C LEU A 127 -11.90 -1.86 10.32
N LYS A 128 -13.11 -1.55 10.79
CA LYS A 128 -14.25 -2.48 10.79
C LYS A 128 -14.84 -2.72 9.40
N VAL A 129 -14.82 -1.72 8.52
CA VAL A 129 -15.54 -1.77 7.23
C VAL A 129 -14.63 -1.86 6.01
N ASN A 130 -13.36 -1.43 6.10
CA ASN A 130 -12.44 -1.41 4.95
C ASN A 130 -11.44 -2.57 4.92
N PHE A 131 -11.56 -3.54 5.84
CA PHE A 131 -10.82 -4.80 5.79
C PHE A 131 -11.78 -5.97 5.55
N GLU A 132 -11.38 -6.84 4.63
CA GLU A 132 -11.93 -8.19 4.59
C GLU A 132 -11.15 -9.05 5.60
N MET A 133 -11.76 -9.25 6.78
CA MET A 133 -11.17 -10.02 7.88
C MET A 133 -11.39 -11.52 7.68
N LEU A 134 -10.35 -12.22 7.24
CA LEU A 134 -10.37 -13.66 7.00
C LEU A 134 -10.23 -14.46 8.29
N ASN A 135 -10.88 -15.62 8.35
CA ASN A 135 -10.85 -16.53 9.49
C ASN A 135 -9.64 -17.48 9.50
N LYS A 136 -8.95 -17.64 8.37
CA LYS A 136 -7.73 -18.44 8.22
C LYS A 136 -6.73 -17.70 7.31
N PRO A 137 -5.41 -17.84 7.53
CA PRO A 137 -4.43 -17.31 6.60
C PRO A 137 -4.50 -18.04 5.26
N LEU A 138 -4.10 -17.36 4.19
CA LEU A 138 -4.20 -17.84 2.81
C LEU A 138 -2.91 -18.55 2.38
N ASN A 139 -3.04 -19.81 1.94
CA ASN A 139 -1.90 -20.58 1.46
C ASN A 139 -1.57 -20.28 -0.01
N LYS A 140 -2.57 -20.00 -0.85
CA LYS A 140 -2.40 -19.70 -2.27
C LYS A 140 -3.36 -18.61 -2.71
N VAL A 141 -2.80 -17.51 -3.23
CA VAL A 141 -3.55 -16.34 -3.68
C VAL A 141 -3.24 -16.10 -5.15
N ILE A 142 -4.28 -15.96 -5.95
CA ILE A 142 -4.19 -15.58 -7.35
C ILE A 142 -4.75 -14.17 -7.50
N VAL A 143 -3.92 -13.24 -7.98
CA VAL A 143 -4.35 -11.86 -8.26
C VAL A 143 -4.29 -11.61 -9.75
N TYR A 144 -5.40 -11.15 -10.32
CA TYR A 144 -5.45 -10.65 -11.68
C TYR A 144 -5.21 -9.14 -11.71
N LEU A 145 -4.40 -8.70 -12.67
CA LEU A 145 -4.14 -7.29 -12.91
C LEU A 145 -4.70 -6.91 -14.28
N ASP A 146 -5.71 -6.03 -14.29
CA ASP A 146 -6.30 -5.50 -15.51
C ASP A 146 -5.21 -4.88 -16.42
N PRO A 147 -5.08 -5.35 -17.68
CA PRO A 147 -4.03 -4.87 -18.55
C PRO A 147 -4.15 -3.39 -18.88
N SER A 148 -5.33 -2.76 -18.80
CA SER A 148 -5.50 -1.34 -19.07
C SER A 148 -4.98 -0.44 -17.94
N GLU A 149 -5.01 -0.92 -16.69
CA GLU A 149 -4.61 -0.17 -15.50
C GLU A 149 -3.15 -0.48 -15.09
N TYR A 150 -2.76 -1.75 -15.08
CA TYR A 150 -1.53 -2.19 -14.45
C TYR A 150 -0.41 -2.44 -15.48
N LYS A 151 0.37 -1.40 -15.73
CA LYS A 151 1.49 -1.44 -16.68
C LYS A 151 2.86 -1.65 -16.04
N SER A 152 2.99 -1.35 -14.75
CA SER A 152 4.24 -1.40 -14.00
C SER A 152 4.11 -2.22 -12.70
N THR A 153 5.21 -2.71 -12.15
CA THR A 153 5.19 -3.28 -10.78
C THR A 153 4.97 -2.21 -9.71
N TRP A 154 5.26 -0.94 -10.01
CA TRP A 154 4.91 0.19 -9.15
C TRP A 154 3.42 0.19 -8.79
N LEU A 155 2.56 0.01 -9.80
CA LEU A 155 1.12 -0.15 -9.61
C LEU A 155 0.74 -1.59 -9.24
N GLY A 156 1.33 -2.57 -9.94
CA GLY A 156 0.98 -3.98 -9.82
C GLY A 156 1.26 -4.59 -8.45
N ASN A 157 2.24 -4.07 -7.70
CA ASN A 157 2.57 -4.54 -6.35
C ASN A 157 1.46 -4.24 -5.33
N LYS A 158 0.38 -3.52 -5.69
CA LYS A 158 -0.88 -3.57 -4.92
C LYS A 158 -1.29 -5.00 -4.61
N SER A 159 -1.06 -5.93 -5.54
CA SER A 159 -1.27 -7.37 -5.34
C SER A 159 -0.49 -7.93 -4.15
N VAL A 160 0.70 -7.42 -3.84
CA VAL A 160 1.56 -7.86 -2.73
C VAL A 160 1.11 -7.19 -1.44
N TYR A 161 1.19 -5.86 -1.36
CA TYR A 161 1.00 -5.16 -0.09
C TYR A 161 -0.44 -5.16 0.41
N ARG A 162 -1.44 -5.29 -0.48
CA ARG A 162 -2.85 -5.41 -0.07
C ARG A 162 -3.23 -6.82 0.43
N THR A 163 -2.43 -7.84 0.12
CA THR A 163 -2.73 -9.24 0.46
C THR A 163 -1.80 -9.83 1.51
N ARG A 164 -0.61 -9.24 1.73
CA ARG A 164 0.41 -9.78 2.65
C ARG A 164 -0.08 -10.01 4.10
N MET A 165 -1.07 -9.26 4.54
CA MET A 165 -1.68 -9.39 5.87
C MET A 165 -2.57 -10.65 5.98
N ALA A 166 -3.02 -11.18 4.85
CA ALA A 166 -3.83 -12.39 4.75
C ALA A 166 -2.99 -13.64 4.41
N ILE A 167 -1.87 -13.49 3.69
CA ILE A 167 -1.05 -14.63 3.24
C ILE A 167 -0.33 -15.29 4.42
N ALA A 168 -0.38 -16.63 4.45
CA ALA A 168 0.33 -17.48 5.40
C ALA A 168 1.86 -17.42 5.18
N ASP A 169 2.63 -17.66 6.25
CA ASP A 169 4.05 -17.92 6.08
C ASP A 169 4.24 -19.26 5.34
N GLY A 170 5.13 -19.27 4.34
CA GLY A 170 5.27 -20.35 3.36
C GLY A 170 4.22 -20.35 2.24
N GLY A 171 3.31 -19.37 2.21
CA GLY A 171 2.28 -19.26 1.18
C GLY A 171 2.79 -18.84 -0.20
N GLU A 172 1.87 -18.83 -1.17
CA GLU A 172 2.12 -18.48 -2.57
C GLU A 172 1.21 -17.34 -3.02
N LEU A 173 1.82 -16.30 -3.59
CA LEU A 173 1.13 -15.25 -4.34
C LEU A 173 1.49 -15.37 -5.82
N ILE A 174 0.48 -15.57 -6.67
CA ILE A 174 0.62 -15.62 -8.13
C ILE A 174 -0.09 -14.40 -8.70
N VAL A 175 0.64 -13.59 -9.46
CA VAL A 175 0.15 -12.35 -10.07
C VAL A 175 0.05 -12.54 -11.58
N LEU A 176 -1.18 -12.60 -12.09
CA LEU A 176 -1.50 -12.67 -13.51
C LEU A 176 -1.48 -11.24 -14.07
N ALA A 177 -0.43 -10.89 -14.82
CA ALA A 177 -0.12 -9.52 -15.17
C ALA A 177 0.00 -9.30 -16.69
N PRO A 178 -1.10 -9.46 -17.45
CA PRO A 178 -1.09 -9.34 -18.92
C PRO A 178 -0.63 -7.97 -19.44
N GLY A 179 -0.82 -6.90 -18.66
CA GLY A 179 -0.42 -5.54 -19.05
C GLY A 179 1.02 -5.15 -18.69
N LEU A 180 1.72 -5.98 -17.91
CA LEU A 180 2.98 -5.60 -17.26
C LEU A 180 4.15 -5.54 -18.26
N LYS A 181 4.74 -4.35 -18.39
CA LYS A 181 5.82 -4.04 -19.36
C LYS A 181 7.03 -3.33 -18.75
N GLU A 182 6.92 -2.82 -17.52
CA GLU A 182 7.99 -2.09 -16.84
C GLU A 182 7.89 -2.28 -15.31
N PHE A 183 8.89 -1.82 -14.57
CA PHE A 183 8.91 -1.91 -13.12
C PHE A 183 8.50 -0.60 -12.46
N GLY A 184 9.05 0.53 -12.93
CA GLY A 184 8.77 1.88 -12.43
C GLY A 184 7.88 2.72 -13.36
N GLU A 185 7.29 3.80 -12.85
CA GLU A 185 6.48 4.75 -13.65
C GLU A 185 7.34 5.75 -14.45
N ASP A 186 8.63 5.83 -14.15
CA ASP A 186 9.60 6.62 -14.89
C ASP A 186 10.93 5.87 -15.00
N LYS A 187 11.78 6.29 -15.94
CA LYS A 187 13.05 5.61 -16.25
C LYS A 187 14.02 5.54 -15.06
N THR A 188 13.99 6.52 -14.17
CA THR A 188 14.88 6.54 -13.00
C THR A 188 14.42 5.51 -11.99
N ILE A 189 13.13 5.50 -11.64
CA ILE A 189 12.56 4.51 -10.71
C ILE A 189 12.64 3.09 -11.30
N ASP A 190 12.36 2.91 -12.59
CA ASP A 190 12.47 1.63 -13.27
C ASP A 190 13.90 1.07 -13.20
N GLY A 191 14.90 1.91 -13.51
CA GLY A 191 16.31 1.54 -13.41
C GLY A 191 16.75 1.19 -11.99
N LEU A 192 16.25 1.90 -10.98
CA LEU A 192 16.53 1.58 -9.56
C LEU A 192 15.91 0.23 -9.17
N ILE A 193 14.67 -0.05 -9.56
CA ILE A 193 14.04 -1.33 -9.24
C ILE A 193 14.78 -2.48 -9.91
N ARG A 194 15.16 -2.34 -11.19
CA ARG A 194 15.97 -3.32 -11.91
C ARG A 194 17.34 -3.55 -11.28
N LYS A 195 17.96 -2.50 -10.73
CA LYS A 195 19.30 -2.57 -10.12
C LYS A 195 19.29 -3.28 -8.76
N TYR A 196 18.28 -3.01 -7.92
CA TYR A 196 18.27 -3.46 -6.53
C TYR A 196 17.36 -4.65 -6.26
N GLY A 197 16.32 -4.84 -7.08
CA GLY A 197 15.32 -5.89 -6.90
C GLY A 197 14.48 -5.76 -5.63
N TYR A 198 13.46 -6.61 -5.53
CA TYR A 198 12.59 -6.68 -4.35
C TYR A 198 13.20 -7.62 -3.32
N VAL A 199 13.98 -7.05 -2.40
CA VAL A 199 14.73 -7.77 -1.35
C VAL A 199 14.21 -7.43 0.06
N THR A 200 14.79 -8.02 1.10
CA THR A 200 14.33 -7.78 2.49
C THR A 200 14.65 -6.37 2.98
N THR A 201 13.93 -5.91 4.01
CA THR A 201 14.17 -4.60 4.62
C THR A 201 15.65 -4.39 5.04
N PRO A 202 16.33 -5.34 5.73
CA PRO A 202 17.75 -5.20 6.04
C PRO A 202 18.65 -5.01 4.81
N GLU A 203 18.36 -5.69 3.70
CA GLU A 203 19.12 -5.55 2.45
C GLU A 203 18.89 -4.19 1.80
N VAL A 204 17.64 -3.71 1.75
CA VAL A 204 17.34 -2.35 1.25
C VAL A 204 18.03 -1.29 2.12
N LEU A 205 18.03 -1.44 3.45
CA LEU A 205 18.73 -0.53 4.36
C LEU A 205 20.23 -0.47 4.06
N LYS A 206 20.85 -1.63 3.79
CA LYS A 206 22.25 -1.71 3.37
C LYS A 206 22.47 -1.00 2.03
N PHE A 207 21.61 -1.23 1.04
CA PHE A 207 21.71 -0.54 -0.25
C PHE A 207 21.58 0.96 -0.14
N VAL A 208 20.69 1.46 0.72
CA VAL A 208 20.52 2.90 0.99
C VAL A 208 21.76 3.49 1.66
N ASP A 209 22.43 2.76 2.54
CA ASP A 209 23.66 3.23 3.20
C ASP A 209 24.85 3.27 2.23
N GLU A 210 24.98 2.24 1.39
CA GLU A 210 26.13 2.03 0.50
C GLU A 210 26.02 2.76 -0.85
N ASN A 211 24.82 3.19 -1.27
CA ASN A 211 24.60 3.69 -2.62
C ASN A 211 23.84 5.03 -2.65
N GLU A 212 24.51 6.07 -3.15
CA GLU A 212 23.96 7.43 -3.22
C GLU A 212 22.74 7.56 -4.13
N ASP A 213 22.63 6.78 -5.21
CA ASP A 213 21.46 6.81 -6.09
C ASP A 213 20.18 6.33 -5.39
N LEU A 214 20.24 5.25 -4.59
CA LEU A 214 19.07 4.81 -3.82
C LEU A 214 18.80 5.73 -2.62
N LYS A 215 19.84 6.20 -1.94
CA LYS A 215 19.75 7.16 -0.82
C LYS A 215 19.05 8.46 -1.20
N ASN A 216 19.29 8.95 -2.42
CA ASN A 216 18.64 10.14 -2.95
C ASN A 216 17.22 9.88 -3.48
N ASN A 217 16.78 8.61 -3.52
CA ASN A 217 15.48 8.16 -4.01
C ASN A 217 14.77 7.24 -2.99
N LEU A 218 14.59 7.73 -1.76
CA LEU A 218 13.98 6.97 -0.67
C LEU A 218 12.54 6.47 -0.95
N SER A 219 11.81 7.08 -1.88
CA SER A 219 10.52 6.56 -2.35
C SER A 219 10.68 5.23 -3.10
N ALA A 220 11.74 5.07 -3.90
CA ALA A 220 12.07 3.80 -4.55
C ALA A 220 12.44 2.75 -3.50
N ALA A 221 13.29 3.11 -2.53
CA ALA A 221 13.66 2.22 -1.43
C ALA A 221 12.42 1.74 -0.63
N ALA A 222 11.48 2.65 -0.34
CA ALA A 222 10.22 2.30 0.31
C ALA A 222 9.38 1.32 -0.54
N HIS A 223 9.32 1.55 -1.86
CA HIS A 223 8.61 0.66 -2.78
C HIS A 223 9.22 -0.75 -2.84
N LEU A 224 10.55 -0.88 -2.83
CA LEU A 224 11.23 -2.18 -2.77
C LEU A 224 10.82 -2.97 -1.52
N ILE A 225 10.82 -2.32 -0.35
CA ILE A 225 10.39 -2.93 0.91
C ILE A 225 8.91 -3.33 0.85
N HIS A 226 8.05 -2.47 0.32
CA HIS A 226 6.62 -2.76 0.24
C HIS A 226 6.27 -3.89 -0.74
N GLY A 227 7.00 -4.00 -1.84
CA GLY A 227 6.87 -5.07 -2.83
C GLY A 227 7.55 -6.39 -2.45
N SER A 228 8.36 -6.39 -1.38
CA SER A 228 9.02 -7.58 -0.87
C SER A 228 8.09 -8.46 -0.04
N SER A 229 8.28 -9.77 -0.14
CA SER A 229 7.61 -10.73 0.75
C SER A 229 8.26 -10.82 2.13
N GLU A 230 9.41 -10.16 2.34
CA GLU A 230 10.23 -10.31 3.57
C GLU A 230 10.51 -11.78 3.90
N ASN A 231 10.73 -12.60 2.87
CA ASN A 231 10.91 -14.06 2.95
C ASN A 231 9.75 -14.84 3.58
N ARG A 232 8.57 -14.21 3.79
CA ARG A 232 7.41 -14.87 4.38
C ARG A 232 6.69 -15.79 3.40
N PHE A 233 6.61 -15.41 2.13
CA PHE A 233 5.88 -16.14 1.09
C PHE A 233 6.57 -15.96 -0.26
N THR A 234 6.20 -16.78 -1.25
CA THR A 234 6.76 -16.65 -2.60
C THR A 234 5.86 -15.81 -3.49
N ILE A 235 6.47 -14.93 -4.29
CA ILE A 235 5.77 -14.11 -5.27
C ILE A 235 6.17 -14.57 -6.66
N THR A 236 5.18 -14.97 -7.46
CA THR A 236 5.35 -15.38 -8.85
C THR A 236 4.60 -14.40 -9.76
N TYR A 237 5.33 -13.70 -10.63
CA TYR A 237 4.75 -12.85 -11.65
C TYR A 237 4.60 -13.62 -12.97
N CYS A 238 3.44 -13.47 -13.58
CA CYS A 238 3.13 -13.98 -14.92
C CYS A 238 2.96 -12.76 -15.85
N PRO A 239 4.05 -12.17 -16.36
CA PRO A 239 3.99 -10.95 -17.16
C PRO A 239 3.51 -11.21 -18.59
N GLY A 240 2.86 -10.22 -19.20
CA GLY A 240 2.53 -10.25 -20.62
C GLY A 240 3.65 -9.80 -21.56
N TYR A 241 4.57 -8.94 -21.09
CA TYR A 241 5.62 -8.34 -21.94
C TYR A 241 7.04 -8.52 -21.42
N LEU A 242 7.25 -8.49 -20.10
CA LEU A 242 8.58 -8.67 -19.51
C LEU A 242 9.07 -10.12 -19.66
N THR A 243 10.36 -10.30 -19.91
CA THR A 243 10.95 -11.64 -20.02
C THR A 243 11.12 -12.31 -18.65
N LYS A 244 11.40 -13.61 -18.68
CA LYS A 244 11.76 -14.38 -17.49
C LYS A 244 12.96 -13.77 -16.77
N GLU A 245 14.01 -13.43 -17.51
CA GLU A 245 15.25 -12.87 -16.98
C GLU A 245 15.00 -11.51 -16.31
N GLU A 246 14.12 -10.69 -16.89
CA GLU A 246 13.75 -9.40 -16.28
C GLU A 246 13.02 -9.60 -14.95
N ILE A 247 12.02 -10.48 -14.89
CA ILE A 247 11.29 -10.77 -13.64
C ILE A 247 12.20 -11.37 -12.57
N GLU A 248 13.04 -12.33 -12.95
CA GLU A 248 13.95 -12.99 -12.01
C GLU A 248 15.07 -12.04 -11.53
N SER A 249 15.48 -11.08 -12.36
CA SER A 249 16.49 -10.08 -11.96
C SER A 249 16.04 -9.16 -10.84
N VAL A 250 14.73 -9.03 -10.61
CA VAL A 250 14.17 -8.27 -9.47
C VAL A 250 13.71 -9.16 -8.31
N ASN A 251 14.19 -10.41 -8.25
CA ASN A 251 13.95 -11.39 -7.17
C ASN A 251 12.50 -11.93 -7.08
N PHE A 252 11.71 -11.81 -8.15
CA PHE A 252 10.44 -12.53 -8.25
C PHE A 252 10.61 -13.85 -8.99
N LYS A 253 9.71 -14.81 -8.74
CA LYS A 253 9.59 -16.00 -9.58
C LYS A 253 8.84 -15.65 -10.86
N TYR A 254 9.17 -16.34 -11.94
CA TYR A 254 8.47 -16.23 -13.22
C TYR A 254 7.60 -17.45 -13.48
N ALA A 255 6.43 -17.24 -14.08
CA ALA A 255 5.66 -18.27 -14.77
C ALA A 255 5.08 -17.75 -16.08
N ASP A 256 4.87 -18.64 -17.06
CA ASP A 256 4.26 -18.27 -18.34
C ASP A 256 2.79 -17.86 -18.14
N LEU A 257 2.44 -16.68 -18.66
CA LEU A 257 1.11 -16.11 -18.50
C LEU A 257 0.02 -16.96 -19.15
N ASN A 258 0.25 -17.47 -20.36
CA ASN A 258 -0.79 -18.22 -21.09
C ASN A 258 -1.12 -19.54 -20.39
N LEU A 259 -0.09 -20.26 -19.91
CA LEU A 259 -0.27 -21.48 -19.12
C LEU A 259 -1.01 -21.17 -17.81
N MET A 260 -0.65 -20.08 -17.12
CA MET A 260 -1.30 -19.72 -15.86
C MET A 260 -2.74 -19.21 -16.06
N LEU A 261 -3.06 -18.53 -17.16
CA LEU A 261 -4.43 -18.12 -17.49
C LEU A 261 -5.32 -19.31 -17.88
N GLN A 262 -4.77 -20.36 -18.50
CA GLN A 262 -5.52 -21.59 -18.74
C GLN A 262 -5.92 -22.28 -17.43
N LYS A 263 -5.01 -22.28 -16.45
CA LYS A 263 -5.28 -22.89 -15.14
C LYS A 263 -6.15 -22.01 -14.24
N TYR A 264 -5.87 -20.72 -14.17
CA TYR A 264 -6.52 -19.74 -13.31
C TYR A 264 -7.26 -18.68 -14.14
N ASN A 265 -8.28 -19.11 -14.89
CA ASN A 265 -9.00 -18.23 -15.79
C ASN A 265 -9.81 -17.15 -15.02
N PRO A 266 -9.46 -15.86 -15.12
CA PRO A 266 -10.15 -14.77 -14.40
C PRO A 266 -11.64 -14.64 -14.74
N GLU A 267 -12.06 -15.09 -15.93
CA GLU A 267 -13.47 -15.02 -16.36
C GLU A 267 -14.36 -16.10 -15.71
N LEU A 268 -13.75 -17.16 -15.19
CA LEU A 268 -14.45 -18.29 -14.57
C LEU A 268 -14.36 -18.27 -13.04
N LEU A 269 -13.37 -17.55 -12.49
CA LEU A 269 -13.15 -17.44 -11.05
C LEU A 269 -14.04 -16.34 -10.45
N SER A 270 -14.49 -16.57 -9.22
CA SER A 270 -15.18 -15.55 -8.42
C SER A 270 -14.22 -15.00 -7.36
N ASP A 271 -14.35 -13.73 -6.97
CA ASP A 271 -13.55 -13.19 -5.88
C ASP A 271 -13.74 -14.00 -4.58
N GLY A 272 -12.64 -14.26 -3.87
CA GLY A 272 -12.61 -15.08 -2.67
C GLY A 272 -12.19 -16.54 -2.91
N PHE A 273 -12.69 -17.46 -2.08
CA PHE A 273 -12.29 -18.87 -2.15
C PHE A 273 -12.86 -19.58 -3.37
N ASN A 274 -11.99 -20.27 -4.10
CA ASN A 274 -12.35 -21.15 -5.21
C ASN A 274 -11.74 -22.54 -4.98
N ARG A 275 -12.44 -23.57 -5.46
CA ARG A 275 -11.92 -24.94 -5.54
C ARG A 275 -11.87 -25.36 -7.00
N LEU A 276 -10.67 -25.61 -7.50
CA LEU A 276 -10.43 -25.98 -8.90
C LEU A 276 -10.83 -27.45 -9.16
N PRO A 277 -11.00 -27.86 -10.43
CA PRO A 277 -11.40 -29.23 -10.77
C PRO A 277 -10.44 -30.33 -10.29
N ASP A 278 -9.16 -29.99 -10.09
CA ASP A 278 -8.13 -30.89 -9.54
C ASP A 278 -8.15 -30.98 -8.00
N GLY A 279 -9.05 -30.24 -7.35
CA GLY A 279 -9.20 -30.18 -5.91
C GLY A 279 -8.34 -29.13 -5.21
N GLU A 280 -7.53 -28.36 -5.95
CA GLU A 280 -6.74 -27.25 -5.41
C GLU A 280 -7.66 -26.13 -4.87
N GLU A 281 -7.35 -25.61 -3.69
CA GLU A 281 -8.04 -24.47 -3.09
C GLU A 281 -7.20 -23.21 -3.26
N ILE A 282 -7.79 -22.15 -3.80
CA ILE A 282 -7.14 -20.85 -4.01
C ILE A 282 -8.03 -19.72 -3.48
N PHE A 283 -7.42 -18.56 -3.23
CA PHE A 283 -8.13 -17.30 -3.02
C PHE A 283 -7.89 -16.39 -4.23
N PHE A 284 -8.93 -16.01 -4.95
CA PHE A 284 -8.84 -15.19 -6.16
C PHE A 284 -9.21 -13.73 -5.87
N ILE A 285 -8.47 -12.81 -6.48
CA ILE A 285 -8.70 -11.37 -6.42
C ILE A 285 -8.64 -10.81 -7.84
N SER A 286 -9.78 -10.31 -8.32
CA SER A 286 -9.97 -9.73 -9.65
C SER A 286 -9.42 -8.31 -9.78
N ASN A 287 -9.42 -7.55 -8.67
CA ASN A 287 -8.88 -6.19 -8.62
C ASN A 287 -8.32 -5.85 -7.22
N PRO A 288 -6.98 -5.81 -7.06
CA PRO A 288 -6.34 -5.55 -5.77
C PRO A 288 -6.49 -4.10 -5.28
N ALA A 289 -6.97 -3.15 -6.11
CA ALA A 289 -7.24 -1.78 -5.66
C ALA A 289 -8.55 -1.65 -4.87
N LEU A 290 -9.45 -2.63 -4.97
CA LEU A 290 -10.80 -2.56 -4.39
C LEU A 290 -10.91 -3.15 -2.98
N GLY A 291 -9.86 -3.79 -2.47
CA GLY A 291 -9.91 -4.49 -1.18
C GLY A 291 -8.61 -4.46 -0.41
N LEU A 292 -8.70 -4.86 0.85
CA LEU A 292 -7.57 -5.10 1.73
C LEU A 292 -7.90 -6.31 2.60
N TRP A 293 -7.08 -7.34 2.51
CA TRP A 293 -7.33 -8.62 3.16
C TRP A 293 -6.39 -8.80 4.32
N ALA A 294 -6.91 -9.22 5.46
CA ALA A 294 -6.10 -9.52 6.61
C ALA A 294 -6.63 -10.70 7.41
N HIS A 295 -5.71 -11.45 8.02
CA HIS A 295 -6.07 -12.44 9.03
C HIS A 295 -6.24 -11.79 10.40
N LYS A 296 -7.27 -12.17 11.16
CA LYS A 296 -7.62 -11.56 12.46
C LYS A 296 -6.45 -11.49 13.45
N ASP A 297 -5.63 -12.53 13.50
CA ASP A 297 -4.49 -12.58 14.44
C ASP A 297 -3.42 -11.53 14.17
N ARG A 298 -3.43 -10.86 13.01
CA ARG A 298 -2.52 -9.74 12.72
C ARG A 298 -2.85 -8.46 13.49
N PHE A 299 -4.01 -8.40 14.15
CA PHE A 299 -4.46 -7.26 14.96
C PHE A 299 -4.57 -7.56 16.46
N ASN A 300 -4.23 -8.77 16.90
CA ASN A 300 -4.36 -9.20 18.31
C ASN A 300 -3.12 -8.90 19.18
N ASN A 301 -2.29 -7.94 18.77
CA ASN A 301 -1.11 -7.49 19.52
C ASN A 301 -1.30 -6.09 20.08
#